data_AF-A0A453PQ31-F1
#
_entry.id   AF-A0A453PQ31-F1
#
_cell.length_a   1.000
_cell.length_b   1.000
_cell.length_c   1.000
_cell.angle_alpha   90.00
_cell.angle_beta   90.00
_cell.angle_gamma   90.00
#
_symmetry.space_group_name_H-M   'P 1'
#
loop_
_entity.id
_entity.type
_entity.pdbx_description
1 polymer ?
#
loop_
_entity_poly.entity_id
_entity_poly.type
_entity_poly.pdbx_seq_one_letter_code
_entity_poly.pdbx_strand_id
1 'polypeptide(L)'
;NIKVGACLKCNSEDCHTTFHPSCARDAGFYMNTKGFGTVAQHKAYCGKHSSEQKETDAWKYWPEEVNSLKRTRVSNNACYILLAVK
;
A
#
# COMPACT_ATOMS: atom_id res chain seq x y z
N ASN A 1 -19.43 20.20 -6.54
CA ASN A 1 -18.37 20.03 -5.51
C ASN A 1 -19.03 19.56 -4.22
N ILE A 2 -19.20 18.24 -4.06
CA ILE A 2 -19.88 17.64 -2.90
C ILE A 2 -18.90 17.70 -1.71
N LYS A 3 -19.20 18.52 -0.69
CA LYS A 3 -18.38 18.70 0.53
C LYS A 3 -18.92 17.92 1.73
N VAL A 4 -19.62 16.81 1.50
CA VAL A 4 -20.28 16.03 2.55
C VAL A 4 -19.78 14.59 2.54
N GLY A 5 -19.60 14.03 3.74
CA GLY A 5 -19.16 12.65 3.93
C GLY A 5 -17.95 12.52 4.87
N ALA A 6 -17.49 11.29 5.07
CA ALA A 6 -16.30 11.01 5.87
C ALA A 6 -15.02 11.48 5.16
N CYS A 7 -14.08 12.01 5.94
CA CYS A 7 -12.76 12.43 5.47
C CYS A 7 -11.67 11.58 6.13
N LEU A 8 -10.65 11.23 5.35
CA LEU A 8 -9.39 10.67 5.81
C LEU A 8 -8.36 11.78 5.89
N LYS A 9 -7.49 11.70 6.89
CA LYS A 9 -6.30 12.55 7.01
C LYS A 9 -5.09 11.79 6.45
N CYS A 10 -4.21 12.49 5.76
CA CYS A 10 -2.90 11.95 5.39
C CYS A 10 -2.13 11.49 6.64
N ASN A 11 -1.57 10.28 6.60
CA ASN A 11 -0.82 9.69 7.72
C ASN A 11 0.68 10.07 7.71
N SER A 12 1.07 11.06 6.91
CA SER A 12 2.44 11.59 6.96
C SER A 12 2.56 12.55 8.14
N GLU A 13 3.72 12.54 8.80
CA GLU A 13 4.06 13.53 9.81
C GLU A 13 3.95 14.94 9.22
N ASP A 14 3.46 15.88 10.03
CA ASP A 14 3.21 17.29 9.68
C ASP A 14 2.35 17.55 8.43
N CYS A 15 1.62 16.54 7.95
CA CYS A 15 0.67 16.69 6.86
C CYS A 15 -0.77 16.81 7.38
N HIS A 16 -1.41 17.95 7.13
CA HIS A 16 -2.82 18.20 7.48
C HIS A 16 -3.79 18.04 6.30
N THR A 17 -3.33 17.48 5.18
CA THR A 17 -4.20 17.25 4.02
C THR A 17 -5.29 16.23 4.36
N THR A 18 -6.55 16.60 4.11
CA THR A 18 -7.70 15.71 4.25
C THR A 18 -8.38 15.49 2.91
N PHE A 19 -9.00 14.33 2.74
CA PHE A 19 -9.64 13.92 1.49
C PHE A 19 -10.74 12.90 1.75
N HIS A 20 -11.74 12.84 0.88
CA HIS A 20 -12.75 11.77 0.95
C HIS A 20 -12.13 10.43 0.52
N PRO A 21 -12.51 9.29 1.15
CA PRO A 21 -12.05 7.97 0.74
C PRO A 21 -12.31 7.66 -0.75
N SER A 22 -13.48 8.03 -1.27
CA SER A 22 -13.83 7.83 -2.68
C SER A 22 -12.93 8.65 -3.59
N CYS A 23 -12.76 9.94 -3.31
CA CYS A 23 -11.87 10.81 -4.09
C CYS A 23 -10.42 10.33 -4.08
N ALA A 24 -9.93 9.85 -2.92
CA ALA A 24 -8.60 9.27 -2.82
C ALA A 24 -8.44 8.00 -3.66
N ARG A 25 -9.45 7.13 -3.65
CA ARG A 25 -9.49 5.92 -4.49
C ARG A 25 -9.46 6.27 -5.97
N ASP A 26 -10.29 7.22 -6.40
CA ASP A 26 -10.38 7.64 -7.81
C ASP A 26 -9.09 8.34 -8.27
N ALA A 27 -8.42 9.07 -7.37
CA ALA A 27 -7.14 9.71 -7.63
C ALA A 27 -5.92 8.78 -7.51
N GLY A 28 -6.11 7.50 -7.16
CA GLY A 28 -5.03 6.53 -7.00
C GLY A 28 -4.10 6.78 -5.81
N PHE A 29 -4.60 7.43 -4.75
CA PHE A 29 -3.83 7.65 -3.53
C PHE A 29 -3.51 6.34 -2.82
N TYR A 30 -2.33 6.28 -2.22
CA TYR A 30 -1.88 5.09 -1.52
C TYR A 30 -2.64 4.94 -0.20
N MET A 31 -3.26 3.77 -0.02
CA MET A 31 -3.99 3.38 1.17
C MET A 31 -3.63 1.94 1.50
N ASN A 32 -3.39 1.65 2.77
CA ASN A 32 -3.18 0.29 3.25
C ASN A 32 -4.07 0.00 4.46
N THR A 33 -4.34 -1.29 4.64
CA THR A 33 -5.01 -1.82 5.82
C THR A 33 -4.03 -2.76 6.49
N LYS A 34 -3.32 -2.28 7.51
CA LYS A 34 -2.45 -3.14 8.33
C LYS A 34 -3.13 -3.39 9.66
N GLY A 35 -3.50 -4.63 9.90
CA GLY A 35 -3.92 -5.09 11.22
C GLY A 35 -2.76 -5.79 11.93
N PHE A 36 -2.61 -5.54 13.22
CA PHE A 36 -1.87 -6.44 14.11
C PHE A 36 -2.90 -7.05 15.06
N GLY A 37 -3.19 -8.35 14.91
CA GLY A 37 -4.29 -8.99 15.65
C GLY A 37 -5.68 -8.50 15.21
N THR A 38 -6.51 -8.10 16.17
CA THR A 38 -7.93 -7.74 15.95
C THR A 38 -8.17 -6.29 15.54
N VAL A 39 -7.14 -5.43 15.57
CA VAL A 39 -7.29 -4.00 15.27
C VAL A 39 -6.70 -3.68 13.90
N ALA A 40 -7.57 -3.45 12.93
CA ALA A 40 -7.17 -2.95 11.61
C ALA A 40 -6.85 -1.46 11.70
N GLN A 41 -5.60 -1.08 11.42
CA GLN A 41 -5.24 0.32 11.20
C GLN A 41 -5.35 0.63 9.70
N HIS A 42 -6.21 1.58 9.38
CA HIS A 42 -6.35 2.12 8.03
C HIS A 42 -5.42 3.33 7.91
N LYS A 43 -4.39 3.23 7.06
CA LYS A 43 -3.52 4.37 6.74
C LYS A 43 -3.78 4.83 5.32
N ALA A 44 -3.86 6.15 5.14
CA ALA A 44 -4.07 6.78 3.85
C ALA A 44 -3.11 7.95 3.67
N TYR A 45 -2.64 8.17 2.45
CA TYR A 45 -1.62 9.16 2.12
C TYR A 45 -2.12 10.03 0.97
N CYS A 46 -1.88 11.34 1.03
CA CYS A 46 -2.28 12.22 -0.08
C CYS A 46 -1.39 11.99 -1.31
N GLY A 47 -1.73 12.58 -2.45
CA GLY A 47 -0.96 12.41 -3.68
C GLY A 47 0.53 12.75 -3.55
N LYS A 48 0.89 13.71 -2.69
CA LYS A 48 2.30 14.07 -2.43
C LYS A 48 3.10 12.99 -1.72
N HIS A 49 2.45 12.22 -0.83
CA HIS A 49 3.11 11.23 0.02
C HIS A 49 2.81 9.78 -0.39
N SER A 50 1.94 9.58 -1.39
CA SER A 50 1.51 8.25 -1.81
C SER A 50 2.64 7.42 -2.41
N SER A 51 3.48 8.02 -3.25
CA SER A 51 4.56 7.31 -3.96
C SER A 51 5.63 6.82 -2.99
N GLU A 52 6.16 7.70 -2.15
CA GLU A 52 7.19 7.38 -1.16
C GLU A 52 6.72 6.31 -0.17
N GLN A 53 5.47 6.40 0.29
CA GLN A 53 4.95 5.40 1.21
C GLN A 53 4.74 4.05 0.55
N LYS A 54 4.29 4.03 -0.71
CA LYS A 54 4.10 2.80 -1.48
C LYS A 54 5.43 2.05 -1.64
N GLU A 55 6.50 2.76 -1.93
CA GLU A 55 7.85 2.17 -2.02
C GLU A 55 8.34 1.69 -0.66
N THR A 56 8.20 2.52 0.38
CA THR A 56 8.58 2.16 1.75
C THR A 56 7.90 0.87 2.21
N ASP A 57 6.60 0.73 1.95
CA ASP A 57 5.86 -0.49 2.27
C ASP A 57 6.29 -1.66 1.39
N ALA A 58 6.49 -1.46 0.08
CA ALA A 58 7.01 -2.51 -0.80
C ALA A 58 8.33 -3.08 -0.28
N TRP A 59 9.30 -2.24 0.10
CA TRP A 59 10.57 -2.70 0.67
C TRP A 59 10.41 -3.41 2.01
N LYS A 60 9.48 -2.95 2.84
CA LYS A 60 9.23 -3.54 4.16
C LYS A 60 8.62 -4.94 4.07
N TYR A 61 7.71 -5.18 3.13
CA TYR A 61 7.04 -6.48 2.94
C TYR A 61 7.66 -7.36 1.87
N TRP A 62 8.58 -6.83 1.06
CA TRP A 62 9.35 -7.61 0.09
C TRP A 62 9.89 -8.92 0.67
N PRO A 63 10.48 -8.97 1.89
CA PRO A 63 10.97 -10.22 2.48
C PRO A 63 9.86 -11.26 2.74
N GLU A 64 8.66 -10.82 3.11
CA GLU A 64 7.51 -11.68 3.39
C GLU A 64 6.83 -12.16 2.09
N GLU A 65 6.71 -11.28 1.08
CA GLU A 65 6.19 -11.60 -0.25
C GLU A 65 7.10 -12.57 -1.00
N VAL A 66 8.43 -12.38 -0.99
CA VAL A 66 9.34 -13.35 -1.62
C VAL A 66 9.34 -14.70 -0.90
N ASN A 67 9.13 -14.72 0.43
CA ASN A 67 9.10 -15.97 1.20
C ASN A 67 7.77 -16.74 1.00
N SER A 68 6.66 -16.03 0.87
CA SER A 68 5.37 -16.62 0.52
C SER A 68 5.32 -17.09 -0.94
N LEU A 69 5.92 -16.35 -1.88
CA LEU A 69 6.07 -16.77 -3.28
C LEU A 69 7.00 -17.98 -3.47
N LYS A 70 8.06 -18.11 -2.66
CA LYS A 70 8.93 -19.30 -2.64
C LYS A 70 8.15 -20.57 -2.23
N ARG A 71 7.14 -20.43 -1.37
CA ARG A 71 6.31 -21.55 -0.91
C ARG A 71 5.34 -22.07 -1.98
N THR A 72 4.99 -21.24 -2.97
CA THR A 72 4.02 -21.56 -4.02
C THR A 72 4.65 -22.27 -5.24
N ARG A 73 5.99 -22.39 -5.33
CA ARG A 73 6.67 -23.07 -6.45
C ARG A 73 7.26 -24.43 -6.07
N VAL A 74 6.37 -25.39 -5.85
CA VAL A 74 6.65 -26.81 -6.18
C VAL A 74 5.52 -27.28 -7.08
N SER A 75 5.58 -26.87 -8.35
CA SER A 75 5.01 -27.58 -9.52
C SER A 75 5.34 -26.81 -10.80
N ASN A 76 6.34 -27.32 -11.52
CA ASN A 76 6.72 -27.13 -12.93
C ASN A 76 6.80 -25.71 -13.56
N ASN A 77 8.01 -25.39 -14.03
CA ASN A 77 8.33 -24.50 -15.16
C ASN A 77 8.34 -22.97 -14.97
N ALA A 78 8.47 -22.44 -13.75
CA ALA A 78 8.64 -20.99 -13.54
C ALA A 78 10.11 -20.50 -13.66
N CYS A 79 10.87 -21.03 -14.63
CA CYS A 79 12.25 -20.63 -14.93
C CYS A 79 12.36 -19.14 -15.36
N TYR A 80 11.24 -18.47 -15.68
CA TYR A 80 11.23 -17.10 -16.20
C TYR A 80 11.27 -15.97 -15.16
N ILE A 81 11.03 -16.24 -13.87
CA ILE A 81 10.88 -15.13 -12.89
C ILE A 81 12.20 -14.81 -12.17
N LEU A 82 13.30 -15.46 -12.55
CA LEU A 82 14.66 -15.12 -12.08
C LEU A 82 15.34 -14.03 -12.93
N LEU A 83 14.74 -13.58 -14.04
CA LEU A 83 15.42 -12.69 -15.00
C LEU A 83 15.42 -11.19 -14.63
N ALA A 84 14.88 -10.79 -13.47
CA ALA A 84 14.85 -9.37 -13.05
C ALA A 84 15.79 -9.05 -11.87
N VAL A 85 16.71 -9.95 -11.51
CA VAL A 85 17.86 -9.60 -10.67
C VAL A 85 19.04 -9.39 -11.61
N LYS A 86 19.16 -8.16 -12.12
CA LYS A 86 20.38 -7.70 -12.79
C LYS A 86 21.12 -6.76 -11.87
#